data_AF-A0A8D2DGA3-F1
#
_entry.id   AF-A0A8D2DGA3-F1
#
_cell.length_a   1.000
_cell.length_b   1.000
_cell.length_c   1.000
_cell.angle_alpha   90.00
_cell.angle_beta   90.00
_cell.angle_gamma   90.00
#
_symmetry.space_group_name_H-M   'P 1'
#
loop_
_entity.id
_entity.type
_entity.pdbx_description
1 polymer ?
#
loop_
_entity_poly.entity_id
_entity_poly.type
_entity_poly.pdbx_seq_one_letter_code
_entity_poly.pdbx_strand_id
1 'polypeptide(L)'
;LPPPSVEKTRSVGRPRKLQALQLALEPVNSQAARAYARLKQKLKQLHKPQLDCRRSIIQGIPGFWAKTFVNHPQLSSMISDQDEDMLSSMIDLEVEECKHPSHCCKIMLFFGNNPNFWNEVITKEYLININGYRVFNSTVVQWYQEYKCEACSRRHHNSSPNFFNWFTDHNFTGSDRITQIISKDLWLNPLNYYKRTKSLEEGAERTGTTQILNGIQWSIRIYLN
;
A
#
# COMPACT_ATOMS: atom_id res chain seq x y z
N LEU A 1 -44.89 27.13 -42.26
CA LEU A 1 -44.43 26.47 -41.01
C LEU A 1 -43.68 25.19 -41.41
N PRO A 2 -42.36 25.07 -41.20
CA PRO A 2 -41.66 23.80 -41.41
C PRO A 2 -41.93 22.85 -40.23
N PRO A 3 -41.88 21.51 -40.40
CA PRO A 3 -42.29 20.58 -39.35
C PRO A 3 -41.22 20.48 -38.25
N PRO A 4 -41.60 20.51 -36.96
CA PRO A 4 -40.66 20.39 -35.85
C PRO A 4 -40.44 18.92 -35.48
N SER A 5 -39.83 18.09 -36.33
CA SER A 5 -39.95 16.63 -36.08
C SER A 5 -38.76 15.73 -36.37
N VAL A 6 -37.67 16.21 -36.97
CA VAL A 6 -36.56 15.29 -37.36
C VAL A 6 -35.35 15.38 -36.42
N GLU A 7 -35.04 16.53 -35.83
CA GLU A 7 -33.88 16.67 -34.94
C GLU A 7 -34.14 16.22 -33.50
N LYS A 8 -35.36 16.44 -32.97
CA LYS A 8 -35.75 16.05 -31.60
C LYS A 8 -35.88 14.52 -31.43
N THR A 9 -36.29 13.81 -32.48
CA THR A 9 -36.37 12.33 -32.50
C THR A 9 -34.99 11.69 -32.67
N ARG A 10 -34.09 12.34 -33.42
CA ARG A 10 -32.70 11.88 -33.61
C ARG A 10 -31.85 12.03 -32.34
N SER A 11 -32.09 13.06 -31.54
CA SER A 11 -31.34 13.33 -30.29
C SER A 11 -31.72 12.39 -29.15
N VAL A 12 -32.98 11.93 -29.06
CA VAL A 12 -33.44 10.96 -28.04
C VAL A 12 -33.02 9.51 -28.38
N GLY A 13 -32.83 9.19 -29.66
CA GLY A 13 -32.42 7.86 -30.10
C GLY A 13 -30.93 7.54 -29.85
N ARG A 14 -30.04 8.53 -29.91
CA ARG A 14 -28.59 8.30 -29.72
C ARG A 14 -28.23 7.86 -28.28
N PRO A 15 -28.73 8.51 -27.21
CA PRO A 15 -28.50 8.06 -25.84
C PRO A 15 -29.03 6.65 -25.58
N ARG A 16 -30.20 6.29 -26.14
CA ARG A 16 -30.75 4.92 -26.01
C ARG A 16 -29.88 3.87 -26.70
N LYS A 17 -29.36 4.16 -27.90
CA LYS A 17 -28.41 3.28 -28.59
C LYS A 17 -27.10 3.14 -27.81
N LEU A 18 -26.59 4.24 -27.25
CA LEU A 18 -25.39 4.22 -26.41
C LEU A 18 -25.61 3.38 -25.14
N GLN A 19 -26.76 3.54 -24.48
CA GLN A 19 -27.11 2.75 -23.30
C GLN A 19 -27.20 1.25 -23.63
N ALA A 20 -27.82 0.88 -24.75
CA ALA A 20 -27.89 -0.51 -25.19
C ALA A 20 -26.49 -1.08 -25.48
N LEU A 21 -25.59 -0.29 -26.08
CA LEU A 21 -24.20 -0.67 -26.29
C LEU A 21 -23.47 -0.86 -24.95
N GLN A 22 -23.64 0.04 -23.98
CA GLN A 22 -23.03 -0.08 -22.66
C GLN A 22 -23.48 -1.38 -21.97
N LEU A 23 -24.78 -1.67 -21.99
CA LEU A 23 -25.32 -2.92 -21.45
C LEU A 23 -24.77 -4.16 -22.17
N ALA A 24 -24.53 -4.08 -23.47
CA ALA A 24 -23.92 -5.17 -24.24
C ALA A 24 -22.41 -5.36 -23.95
N LEU A 25 -21.73 -4.35 -23.40
CA LEU A 25 -20.33 -4.46 -22.95
C LEU A 25 -20.20 -5.13 -21.57
N GLU A 26 -21.22 -5.05 -20.71
CA GLU A 26 -21.18 -5.61 -19.35
C GLU A 26 -20.79 -7.10 -19.28
N PRO A 27 -21.30 -8.00 -20.15
CA PRO A 27 -20.87 -9.40 -20.15
C PRO A 27 -19.39 -9.58 -20.49
N VAL A 28 -18.86 -8.77 -21.41
CA VAL A 28 -17.46 -8.79 -21.83
C VAL A 28 -16.57 -8.29 -20.68
N ASN A 29 -16.94 -7.17 -20.06
CA ASN A 29 -16.25 -6.61 -18.89
C ASN A 29 -16.24 -7.61 -17.73
N SER A 30 -17.38 -8.24 -17.47
CA SER A 30 -17.52 -9.27 -16.43
C SER A 30 -16.66 -10.51 -16.73
N GLN A 31 -16.55 -10.92 -17.99
CA GLN A 31 -15.69 -12.03 -18.40
C GLN A 31 -14.21 -11.69 -18.22
N ALA A 32 -13.79 -10.49 -18.63
CA ALA A 32 -12.43 -10.00 -18.43
C ALA A 32 -12.07 -9.92 -16.93
N ALA A 33 -12.97 -9.38 -16.10
CA ALA A 33 -12.78 -9.31 -14.65
C ALA A 33 -12.61 -10.70 -14.03
N ARG A 34 -13.43 -11.70 -14.43
CA ARG A 34 -13.29 -13.09 -13.98
C ARG A 34 -11.98 -13.73 -14.42
N ALA A 35 -11.57 -13.53 -15.67
CA ALA A 35 -10.31 -14.06 -16.20
C ALA A 35 -9.12 -13.49 -15.43
N TYR A 36 -9.13 -12.18 -15.18
CA TYR A 36 -8.12 -11.52 -14.38
C TYR A 36 -8.08 -12.03 -12.94
N ALA A 37 -9.23 -12.15 -12.27
CA ALA A 37 -9.30 -12.66 -10.91
C ALA A 37 -8.67 -14.06 -10.78
N ARG A 38 -8.91 -14.94 -11.76
CA ARG A 38 -8.29 -16.28 -11.82
C ARG A 38 -6.78 -16.21 -12.00
N LEU A 39 -6.29 -15.37 -12.92
CA LEU A 39 -4.86 -15.18 -13.15
C LEU A 39 -4.16 -14.64 -11.89
N LYS A 40 -4.72 -13.61 -11.28
CA LYS A 40 -4.22 -13.01 -10.05
C LYS A 40 -4.16 -14.01 -8.90
N GLN A 41 -5.19 -14.83 -8.74
CA GLN A 41 -5.20 -15.90 -7.74
C GLN A 41 -4.09 -16.93 -8.00
N LYS A 42 -3.89 -17.35 -9.25
CA LYS A 42 -2.80 -18.27 -9.63
C LYS A 42 -1.43 -17.67 -9.33
N LEU A 43 -1.20 -16.40 -9.65
CA LEU A 43 0.04 -15.69 -9.31
C LEU A 43 0.27 -15.60 -7.80
N LYS A 44 -0.77 -15.31 -7.01
CA LYS A 44 -0.67 -15.32 -5.54
C LYS A 44 -0.23 -16.67 -5.00
N GLN A 45 -0.78 -17.77 -5.52
CA GLN A 45 -0.38 -19.13 -5.11
C GLN A 45 1.07 -19.45 -5.51
N LEU A 46 1.51 -19.01 -6.68
CA LEU A 46 2.89 -19.21 -7.13
C LEU A 46 3.91 -18.40 -6.34
N HIS A 47 3.56 -17.17 -5.92
CA HIS A 47 4.45 -16.31 -5.14
C HIS A 47 4.52 -16.71 -3.66
N LYS A 48 3.45 -17.29 -3.11
CA LYS A 48 3.37 -17.59 -1.67
C LYS A 48 4.58 -18.38 -1.14
N PRO A 49 5.02 -19.51 -1.74
CA PRO A 49 6.18 -20.26 -1.24
C PRO A 49 7.47 -19.43 -1.23
N GLN A 50 7.65 -18.58 -2.25
CA GLN A 50 8.83 -17.72 -2.35
C GLN A 50 8.81 -16.60 -1.31
N LEU A 51 7.64 -16.01 -1.05
CA LEU A 51 7.46 -15.01 0.00
C LEU A 51 7.62 -15.62 1.40
N ASP A 52 7.11 -16.82 1.63
CA ASP A 52 7.27 -17.56 2.89
C ASP A 52 8.75 -17.91 3.12
N CYS A 53 9.48 -18.33 2.07
CA CYS A 53 10.93 -18.56 2.14
C CYS A 53 11.70 -17.26 2.42
N ARG A 54 11.37 -16.18 1.71
CA ARG A 54 11.96 -14.85 1.94
C ARG A 54 11.74 -14.37 3.38
N ARG A 55 10.53 -14.56 3.93
CA ARG A 55 10.18 -14.25 5.32
C ARG A 55 11.09 -15.01 6.28
N SER A 56 11.21 -16.32 6.11
CA SER A 56 12.05 -17.17 6.96
C SER A 56 13.52 -16.74 6.94
N ILE A 57 14.07 -16.38 5.77
CA ILE A 57 15.44 -15.86 5.66
C ILE A 57 15.58 -14.52 6.38
N ILE A 58 14.64 -13.58 6.17
CA ILE A 58 14.68 -12.25 6.78
C ILE A 58 14.58 -12.32 8.31
N GLN A 59 13.75 -13.22 8.85
CA GLN A 59 13.64 -13.44 10.30
C GLN A 59 14.96 -13.87 10.94
N GLY A 60 15.86 -14.49 10.18
CA GLY A 60 17.22 -14.83 10.60
C GLY A 60 18.21 -13.66 10.60
N ILE A 61 17.80 -12.46 10.18
CA ILE A 61 18.66 -11.26 10.07
C ILE A 61 18.15 -10.19 11.05
N PRO A 62 18.75 -10.07 12.25
CA PRO A 62 18.35 -9.06 13.23
C PRO A 62 18.41 -7.64 12.67
N GLY A 63 17.39 -6.83 12.98
CA GLY A 63 17.30 -5.43 12.55
C GLY A 63 17.11 -5.23 11.04
N PHE A 64 16.81 -6.28 10.27
CA PHE A 64 16.66 -6.18 8.81
C PHE A 64 15.65 -5.11 8.40
N TRP A 65 14.45 -5.12 8.98
CA TRP A 65 13.40 -4.18 8.63
C TRP A 65 13.72 -2.76 9.10
N ALA A 66 14.22 -2.58 10.32
CA ALA A 66 14.68 -1.27 10.81
C ALA A 66 15.68 -0.64 9.82
N LYS A 67 16.76 -1.37 9.50
CA LYS A 67 17.78 -0.92 8.54
C LYS A 67 17.20 -0.62 7.15
N THR A 68 16.30 -1.47 6.67
CA THR A 68 15.63 -1.31 5.38
C THR A 68 14.82 -0.01 5.32
N PHE A 69 14.07 0.30 6.37
CA PHE A 69 13.24 1.51 6.46
C PHE A 69 14.11 2.78 6.49
N VAL A 70 15.16 2.81 7.32
CA VAL A 70 16.04 3.99 7.46
C VAL A 70 16.98 4.22 6.26
N ASN A 71 17.14 3.22 5.39
CA ASN A 71 17.94 3.34 4.17
C ASN A 71 17.12 3.73 2.93
N HIS A 72 15.79 3.75 3.03
CA HIS A 72 14.92 4.14 1.93
C HIS A 72 14.96 5.68 1.73
N PRO A 73 15.27 6.22 0.53
CA PRO A 73 15.65 7.63 0.34
C PRO A 73 14.63 8.65 0.83
N GLN A 74 13.34 8.31 0.73
CA GLN A 74 12.25 9.21 1.12
C GLN A 74 11.70 8.90 2.51
N LEU A 75 11.93 7.68 3.01
CA LEU A 75 11.36 7.27 4.29
C LEU A 75 12.33 7.61 5.42
N SER A 76 13.64 7.55 5.15
CA SER A 76 14.70 7.96 6.08
C SER A 76 14.51 9.39 6.59
N SER A 77 14.11 10.33 5.72
CA SER A 77 13.84 11.72 6.12
C SER A 77 12.56 11.89 6.94
N MET A 78 11.71 10.87 7.02
CA MET A 78 10.45 10.87 7.78
C MET A 78 10.56 10.08 9.10
N ILE A 79 11.67 9.37 9.32
CA ILE A 79 11.94 8.56 10.51
C ILE A 79 12.91 9.34 11.41
N SER A 80 12.54 9.55 12.67
CA SER A 80 13.45 10.09 13.69
C SER A 80 14.28 8.99 14.35
N ASP A 81 15.32 9.36 15.10
CA ASP A 81 16.12 8.40 15.87
C ASP A 81 15.26 7.56 16.84
N GLN A 82 14.28 8.20 17.49
CA GLN A 82 13.32 7.49 18.36
C GLN A 82 12.41 6.52 17.58
N ASP A 83 12.06 6.85 16.33
CA ASP A 83 11.29 5.93 15.48
C ASP A 83 12.15 4.73 15.05
N GLU A 84 13.45 4.95 14.80
CA GLU A 84 14.43 3.88 14.52
C GLU A 84 14.56 2.92 15.72
N ASP A 85 14.59 3.45 16.94
CA ASP A 85 14.59 2.64 18.17
C ASP A 85 13.33 1.78 18.29
N MET A 86 12.16 2.34 18.01
CA MET A 86 10.90 1.56 17.98
C MET A 86 10.92 0.48 16.89
N LEU A 87 11.44 0.82 15.71
CA LEU A 87 11.57 -0.11 14.58
C LEU A 87 12.61 -1.19 14.83
N SER A 88 13.57 -1.00 15.72
CA SER A 88 14.61 -1.99 16.06
C SER A 88 14.01 -3.32 16.55
N SER A 89 12.84 -3.27 17.19
CA SER A 89 12.11 -4.45 17.67
C SER A 89 11.24 -5.11 16.60
N MET A 90 11.20 -4.56 15.38
CA MET A 90 10.40 -5.08 14.27
C MET A 90 11.02 -6.37 13.74
N ILE A 91 10.27 -7.46 13.84
CA ILE A 91 10.70 -8.79 13.42
C ILE A 91 10.20 -9.13 12.01
N ASP A 92 9.11 -8.51 11.58
CA ASP A 92 8.53 -8.82 10.28
C ASP A 92 7.62 -7.73 9.70
N LEU A 93 7.46 -7.75 8.38
CA LEU A 93 6.51 -6.94 7.63
C LEU A 93 5.68 -7.87 6.75
N GLU A 94 4.37 -7.66 6.70
CA GLU A 94 3.53 -8.27 5.67
C GLU A 94 2.67 -7.20 4.99
N VAL A 95 2.51 -7.34 3.68
CA VAL A 95 1.55 -6.54 2.91
C VAL A 95 0.65 -7.48 2.15
N GLU A 96 -0.64 -7.43 2.46
CA GLU A 96 -1.68 -8.27 1.88
C GLU A 96 -2.76 -7.45 1.21
N GLU A 97 -3.36 -8.02 0.17
CA GLU A 97 -4.62 -7.52 -0.36
C GLU A 97 -5.79 -8.23 0.33
N CYS A 98 -6.71 -7.44 0.89
CA CYS A 98 -7.86 -7.94 1.63
C CYS A 98 -8.84 -8.62 0.67
N LYS A 99 -9.50 -9.68 1.15
CA LYS A 99 -10.58 -10.33 0.38
C LYS A 99 -11.83 -9.46 0.30
N HIS A 100 -12.17 -8.82 1.42
CA HIS A 100 -13.29 -7.90 1.56
C HIS A 100 -12.90 -6.80 2.57
N PRO A 101 -13.23 -5.52 2.31
CA PRO A 101 -13.79 -4.99 1.06
C PRO A 101 -12.82 -5.15 -0.14
N SER A 102 -13.35 -5.19 -1.36
CA SER A 102 -12.52 -5.22 -2.58
C SER A 102 -11.61 -4.00 -2.65
N HIS A 103 -10.41 -4.17 -3.21
CA HIS A 103 -9.38 -3.11 -3.30
C HIS A 103 -8.87 -2.62 -1.94
N CYS A 104 -8.90 -3.45 -0.91
CA CYS A 104 -8.26 -3.12 0.37
C CYS A 104 -6.84 -3.66 0.42
N CYS A 105 -5.93 -2.87 0.98
CA CYS A 105 -4.54 -3.24 1.28
C CYS A 105 -4.35 -3.21 2.79
N LYS A 106 -3.75 -4.27 3.33
CA LYS A 106 -3.44 -4.45 4.74
C LYS A 106 -1.93 -4.51 4.91
N ILE A 107 -1.37 -3.58 5.66
CA ILE A 107 0.03 -3.55 6.08
C ILE A 107 0.07 -4.02 7.53
N MET A 108 0.94 -4.99 7.82
CA MET A 108 1.13 -5.56 9.15
C MET A 108 2.59 -5.46 9.54
N LEU A 109 2.87 -4.72 10.61
CA LEU A 109 4.19 -4.65 11.21
C LEU A 109 4.19 -5.54 12.45
N PHE A 110 5.07 -6.53 12.48
CA PHE A 110 5.21 -7.45 13.60
C PHE A 110 6.39 -7.03 14.46
N PHE A 111 6.17 -6.99 15.76
CA PHE A 111 7.16 -6.59 16.75
C PHE A 111 7.40 -7.71 17.74
N GLY A 112 8.67 -7.87 18.13
CA GLY A 112 9.03 -8.62 19.33
C GLY A 112 8.76 -7.78 20.59
N ASN A 113 9.45 -8.12 21.68
CA ASN A 113 9.40 -7.31 22.90
C ASN A 113 9.93 -5.89 22.61
N ASN A 114 9.08 -4.88 22.75
CA ASN A 114 9.41 -3.49 22.51
C ASN A 114 9.29 -2.70 23.82
N PRO A 115 10.25 -1.82 24.16
CA PRO A 115 10.22 -1.09 25.43
C PRO A 115 9.16 0.02 25.47
N ASN A 116 8.65 0.48 24.32
CA ASN A 116 7.75 1.63 24.24
C ASN A 116 6.26 1.25 24.27
N PHE A 117 5.89 0.12 23.65
CA PHE A 117 4.51 -0.36 23.53
C PHE A 117 4.45 -1.89 23.53
N TRP A 118 3.28 -2.47 23.84
CA TRP A 118 3.12 -3.93 23.95
C TRP A 118 2.38 -4.61 22.77
N ASN A 119 2.04 -3.88 21.72
CA ASN A 119 1.46 -4.49 20.52
C ASN A 119 2.47 -5.42 19.83
N GLU A 120 2.12 -6.70 19.70
CA GLU A 120 2.87 -7.64 18.86
C GLU A 120 2.68 -7.38 17.37
N VAL A 121 1.52 -6.84 16.98
CA VAL A 121 1.19 -6.52 15.59
C VAL A 121 0.49 -5.17 15.49
N ILE A 122 1.03 -4.28 14.66
CA ILE A 122 0.36 -3.05 14.24
C ILE A 122 -0.15 -3.25 12.82
N THR A 123 -1.47 -3.22 12.66
CA THR A 123 -2.16 -3.38 11.38
C THR A 123 -2.65 -2.03 10.88
N LYS A 124 -2.48 -1.76 9.59
CA LYS A 124 -3.11 -0.63 8.88
C LYS A 124 -3.78 -1.12 7.60
N GLU A 125 -5.07 -0.86 7.49
CA GLU A 125 -5.90 -1.26 6.36
C GLU A 125 -6.34 -0.01 5.60
N TYR A 126 -6.27 -0.08 4.27
CA TYR A 126 -6.53 1.03 3.37
C TYR A 126 -7.42 0.59 2.21
N LEU A 127 -8.41 1.40 1.87
CA LEU A 127 -9.11 1.30 0.59
C LEU A 127 -8.30 1.99 -0.50
N ILE A 128 -8.00 1.26 -1.57
CA ILE A 128 -7.24 1.74 -2.71
C ILE A 128 -8.19 2.29 -3.77
N ASN A 129 -8.19 3.61 -3.97
CA ASN A 129 -9.02 4.29 -4.97
C ASN A 129 -8.14 5.04 -6.00
N ILE A 130 -8.75 5.58 -7.06
CA ILE A 130 -8.01 6.29 -8.12
C ILE A 130 -7.21 7.48 -7.57
N ASN A 131 -7.64 8.04 -6.45
CA ASN A 131 -7.03 9.18 -5.79
C ASN A 131 -5.92 8.78 -4.79
N GLY A 132 -5.64 7.48 -4.62
CA GLY A 132 -4.58 6.97 -3.74
C GLY A 132 -5.09 5.95 -2.70
N TYR A 133 -4.57 6.06 -1.48
CA TYR A 133 -4.92 5.22 -0.35
C TYR A 133 -5.75 6.01 0.66
N ARG A 134 -6.94 5.49 0.98
CA ARG A 134 -7.79 6.00 2.05
C ARG A 134 -7.74 5.03 3.22
N VAL A 135 -7.50 5.54 4.42
CA VAL A 135 -7.48 4.68 5.62
C VAL A 135 -8.86 4.07 5.85
N PHE A 136 -8.90 2.77 6.13
CA PHE A 136 -10.09 1.98 6.44
C PHE A 136 -10.12 1.59 7.91
N ASN A 137 -9.01 1.05 8.41
CA ASN A 137 -8.87 0.58 9.78
C ASN A 137 -7.39 0.68 10.21
N SER A 138 -7.13 0.87 11.51
CA SER A 138 -5.77 0.83 12.06
C SER A 138 -5.81 0.33 13.49
N THR A 139 -4.85 -0.51 13.86
CA THR A 139 -4.59 -0.83 15.26
C THR A 139 -4.23 0.45 16.02
N VAL A 140 -4.81 0.61 17.22
CA VAL A 140 -4.39 1.66 18.16
C VAL A 140 -3.18 1.19 18.92
N VAL A 141 -2.08 1.95 18.84
CA VAL A 141 -0.84 1.67 19.58
C VAL A 141 -1.09 1.81 21.09
N GLN A 142 -0.71 0.78 21.82
CA GLN A 142 -0.89 0.62 23.26
C GLN A 142 0.45 0.88 23.98
N TRP A 143 0.63 2.13 24.38
CA TRP A 143 1.85 2.63 25.03
C TRP A 143 1.91 2.24 26.50
N TYR A 144 3.11 1.91 26.98
CA TYR A 144 3.36 1.88 28.42
C TYR A 144 3.14 3.28 29.03
N GLN A 145 2.81 3.29 30.33
CA GLN A 145 2.37 4.51 31.03
C GLN A 145 3.40 5.65 30.92
N GLU A 146 4.68 5.31 31.01
CA GLU A 146 5.82 6.22 30.89
C GLU A 146 5.96 6.87 29.49
N TYR A 147 5.60 6.15 28.41
CA TYR A 147 5.68 6.65 27.04
C TYR A 147 4.38 7.31 26.53
N LYS A 148 3.28 7.19 27.27
CA LYS A 148 1.97 7.69 26.84
C LYS A 148 1.94 9.22 26.68
N CYS A 149 2.53 9.95 27.64
CA CYS A 149 2.59 11.41 27.59
C CYS A 149 3.48 11.91 26.44
N GLU A 150 4.64 11.27 26.25
CA GLU A 150 5.56 11.58 25.15
C GLU A 150 4.89 11.34 23.79
N ALA A 151 4.22 10.20 23.62
CA ALA A 151 3.51 9.87 22.40
C ALA A 151 2.40 10.88 22.07
N CYS A 152 1.65 11.35 23.08
CA CYS A 152 0.65 12.40 22.92
C CYS A 152 1.30 13.72 22.49
N SER A 153 2.36 14.16 23.16
CA SER A 153 3.07 15.39 22.83
C SER A 153 3.59 15.37 21.38
N ARG A 154 4.25 14.29 20.97
CA ARG A 154 4.81 14.14 19.62
C ARG A 154 3.76 14.29 18.50
N ARG A 155 2.53 13.80 18.71
CA ARG A 155 1.44 13.97 17.73
C ARG A 155 1.04 15.42 17.50
N HIS A 156 1.18 16.29 18.51
CA HIS A 156 0.70 17.68 18.45
C HIS A 156 1.72 18.69 17.92
N HIS A 157 3.01 18.32 17.85
CA HIS A 157 4.09 19.26 17.53
C HIS A 157 4.53 19.29 16.06
N ASN A 158 4.09 18.37 15.21
CA ASN A 158 4.54 18.33 13.82
C ASN A 158 3.47 17.84 12.83
N SER A 159 3.01 18.75 11.96
CA SER A 159 2.03 18.47 10.89
C SER A 159 2.67 17.96 9.59
N SER A 160 4.00 17.93 9.49
CA SER A 160 4.68 17.37 8.32
C SER A 160 4.56 15.83 8.25
N PRO A 161 4.56 15.22 7.05
CA PRO A 161 4.63 13.77 6.87
C PRO A 161 5.77 13.14 7.67
N ASN A 162 5.45 12.38 8.72
CA ASN A 162 6.43 11.68 9.53
C ASN A 162 5.94 10.26 9.87
N PHE A 163 6.89 9.36 10.07
CA PHE A 163 6.64 7.94 10.31
C PHE A 163 5.85 7.74 11.61
N PHE A 164 6.20 8.45 12.68
CA PHE A 164 5.48 8.35 13.96
C PHE A 164 3.98 8.63 13.84
N ASN A 165 3.58 9.71 13.16
CA ASN A 165 2.17 10.02 12.97
C ASN A 165 1.50 9.01 12.03
N TRP A 166 2.17 8.54 10.98
CA TRP A 166 1.65 7.42 10.18
C TRP A 166 1.44 6.17 11.03
N PHE A 167 2.40 5.81 11.88
CA PHE A 167 2.40 4.62 12.74
C PHE A 167 1.28 4.70 13.78
N THR A 168 1.11 5.85 14.42
CA THR A 168 0.27 6.01 15.61
C THR A 168 -1.12 6.56 15.34
N ASP A 169 -1.30 7.39 14.30
CA ASP A 169 -2.57 8.05 13.99
C ASP A 169 -3.26 7.34 12.82
N HIS A 170 -4.57 7.15 12.99
CA HIS A 170 -5.44 6.55 12.00
C HIS A 170 -5.82 7.55 10.89
N ASN A 171 -5.88 8.85 11.16
CA ASN A 171 -6.37 9.85 10.20
C ASN A 171 -5.29 10.79 9.66
N PHE A 172 -4.03 10.35 9.66
CA PHE A 172 -2.90 11.20 9.32
C PHE A 172 -2.92 11.71 7.86
N THR A 173 -2.92 13.03 7.69
CA THR A 173 -2.82 13.71 6.38
C THR A 173 -1.40 13.57 5.82
N GLY A 174 -1.18 12.51 5.03
CA GLY A 174 0.16 12.11 4.57
C GLY A 174 0.37 10.60 4.61
N SER A 175 -0.60 9.86 5.18
CA SER A 175 -0.55 8.41 5.30
C SER A 175 -0.37 7.69 3.96
N ASP A 176 -0.96 8.26 2.89
CA ASP A 176 -0.86 7.76 1.51
C ASP A 176 0.58 7.60 1.02
N ARG A 177 1.47 8.56 1.31
CA ARG A 177 2.86 8.52 0.82
C ARG A 177 3.66 7.39 1.44
N ILE A 178 3.60 7.25 2.77
CA ILE A 178 4.32 6.18 3.48
C ILE A 178 3.73 4.82 3.11
N THR A 179 2.40 4.73 2.97
CA THR A 179 1.70 3.51 2.53
C THR A 179 2.13 3.10 1.12
N GLN A 180 2.28 4.04 0.19
CA GLN A 180 2.81 3.78 -1.15
C GLN A 180 4.24 3.25 -1.11
N ILE A 181 5.13 3.90 -0.36
CA ILE A 181 6.52 3.45 -0.21
C ILE A 181 6.57 2.01 0.31
N ILE A 182 5.81 1.70 1.37
CA ILE A 182 5.81 0.36 1.97
C ILE A 182 5.26 -0.68 0.99
N SER A 183 4.07 -0.43 0.42
CA SER A 183 3.35 -1.43 -0.37
C SER A 183 3.84 -1.58 -1.82
N LYS A 184 4.38 -0.51 -2.43
CA LYS A 184 4.76 -0.48 -3.86
C LYS A 184 6.25 -0.49 -4.11
N ASP A 185 7.06 -0.37 -3.06
CA ASP A 185 8.52 -0.33 -3.20
C ASP A 185 9.19 -1.29 -2.21
N LEU A 186 9.20 -0.95 -0.91
CA LEU A 186 9.88 -1.72 0.13
C LEU A 186 9.45 -3.19 0.15
N TRP A 187 8.14 -3.47 0.09
CA TRP A 187 7.63 -4.82 0.14
C TRP A 187 8.06 -5.67 -1.06
N LEU A 188 8.19 -5.06 -2.24
CA LEU A 188 8.54 -5.77 -3.47
C LEU A 188 10.00 -6.20 -3.47
N ASN A 189 10.91 -5.34 -3.01
CA ASN A 189 12.34 -5.66 -2.94
C ASN A 189 13.07 -4.95 -1.78
N PRO A 190 12.94 -5.46 -0.54
CA PRO A 190 13.54 -4.82 0.63
C PRO A 190 15.07 -4.93 0.65
N LEU A 191 15.64 -5.95 -0.04
CA LEU A 191 17.07 -6.21 -0.05
C LEU A 191 17.88 -5.05 -0.65
N ASN A 192 17.31 -4.34 -1.63
CA ASN A 192 17.94 -3.18 -2.25
C ASN A 192 18.27 -2.08 -1.24
N TYR A 193 17.38 -1.86 -0.27
CA TYR A 193 17.55 -0.84 0.76
C TYR A 193 18.38 -1.36 1.92
N TYR A 194 18.23 -2.64 2.28
CA TYR A 194 19.09 -3.26 3.30
C TYR A 194 20.59 -3.21 2.94
N LYS A 195 20.92 -3.43 1.66
CA LYS A 195 22.30 -3.40 1.15
C LYS A 195 22.91 -2.00 1.09
N ARG A 196 22.08 -0.96 0.99
CA ARG A 196 22.57 0.42 0.94
C ARG A 196 23.25 0.78 2.26
N THR A 197 24.46 1.30 2.21
CA THR A 197 25.10 1.96 3.35
C THR A 197 24.71 3.45 3.35
N LYS A 198 24.58 4.08 4.52
CA LYS A 198 24.20 5.51 4.68
C LYS A 198 25.14 6.50 3.94
N SER A 199 26.20 6.02 3.29
CA SER A 199 27.14 6.80 2.48
C SER A 199 27.46 6.09 1.15
N LEU A 200 26.73 6.39 0.09
CA LEU A 200 27.26 6.81 -1.22
C LEU A 200 26.08 7.13 -2.15
N GLU A 201 26.05 8.38 -2.62
CA GLU A 201 25.31 8.73 -3.82
C GLU A 201 25.95 7.99 -5.00
N GLU A 202 25.32 6.92 -5.48
CA GLU A 202 25.70 6.36 -6.78
C GLU A 202 24.46 5.73 -7.43
N GLY A 203 24.17 6.23 -8.62
CA GLY A 203 23.07 5.77 -9.45
C GLY A 203 23.30 4.32 -9.89
N ALA A 204 22.28 3.48 -9.73
CA ALA A 204 22.27 2.17 -10.35
C ALA A 204 20.86 1.81 -10.83
N GLU A 205 20.80 1.65 -12.15
CA GLU A 205 19.90 0.86 -12.98
C GLU A 205 18.57 0.39 -12.36
N ARG A 206 17.49 0.91 -12.97
CA ARG A 206 16.15 0.34 -12.88
C ARG A 206 16.17 -1.09 -13.44
N THR A 207 16.25 -2.06 -12.55
CA THR A 207 16.08 -3.48 -12.90
C THR A 207 14.64 -3.72 -13.37
N GLY A 208 14.51 -4.15 -14.63
CA GLY A 208 13.24 -4.27 -15.36
C GLY A 208 12.21 -5.25 -14.80
N THR A 209 12.49 -5.93 -13.68
CA THR A 209 11.55 -6.82 -13.00
C THR A 209 10.49 -6.06 -12.20
N THR A 210 10.83 -4.90 -11.64
CA THR A 210 9.90 -4.01 -10.91
C THR A 210 8.82 -3.43 -11.85
N GLN A 211 9.11 -3.29 -13.14
CA GLN A 211 8.15 -2.82 -14.15
C GLN A 211 7.09 -3.87 -14.51
N ILE A 212 7.40 -5.16 -14.46
CA ILE A 212 6.45 -6.22 -14.84
C ILE A 212 5.37 -6.41 -13.78
N LEU A 213 5.73 -6.38 -12.48
CA LEU A 213 4.77 -6.47 -11.38
C LEU A 213 3.91 -5.20 -11.26
N ASN A 214 4.51 -4.02 -11.46
CA ASN A 214 3.77 -2.76 -11.52
C ASN A 214 2.85 -2.69 -12.75
N GLY A 215 3.29 -3.21 -13.90
CA GLY A 215 2.50 -3.26 -15.13
C GLY A 215 1.25 -4.12 -15.00
N ILE A 216 1.36 -5.32 -14.41
CA ILE A 216 0.20 -6.21 -14.21
C ILE A 216 -0.82 -5.61 -13.22
N GLN A 217 -0.36 -4.82 -12.25
CA GLN A 217 -1.25 -4.17 -11.28
C GLN A 217 -1.89 -2.87 -11.79
N TRP A 218 -1.25 -2.17 -12.74
CA TRP A 218 -1.73 -0.88 -13.28
C TRP A 218 -2.55 -1.00 -14.57
N SER A 219 -2.29 -1.98 -15.44
CA SER A 219 -2.99 -2.08 -16.74
C SER A 219 -4.49 -2.32 -16.64
N ILE A 220 -5.02 -2.68 -15.47
CA ILE A 220 -6.43 -3.08 -15.33
C ILE A 220 -7.30 -1.98 -14.72
N ARG A 221 -6.69 -0.92 -14.17
CA ARG A 221 -7.43 0.23 -13.64
C ARG A 221 -8.07 1.10 -14.74
N ILE A 222 -7.60 0.97 -15.98
CA ILE A 222 -8.11 1.73 -17.14
C ILE A 222 -9.28 1.01 -17.83
N TYR A 223 -9.45 -0.31 -17.67
CA TYR A 223 -10.42 -1.09 -18.44
C TYR A 223 -11.69 -1.52 -17.69
N LEU A 224 -11.86 -1.11 -16.42
CA LEU A 224 -13.00 -1.52 -15.59
C LEU A 224 -13.80 -0.35 -14.97
N ASN A 225 -13.70 0.84 -15.55
CA ASN A 225 -14.69 1.92 -15.33
C ASN A 225 -15.54 2.09 -16.59
#